data_AF-U9UJF1-F1
#
_entry.id   AF-U9UJF1-F1
#
_cell.length_a   1.000
_cell.length_b   1.000
_cell.length_c   1.000
_cell.angle_alpha   90.00
_cell.angle_beta   90.00
_cell.angle_gamma   90.00
#
_symmetry.space_group_name_H-M   'P 1'
#
loop_
_entity.id
_entity.type
_entity.pdbx_description
1 polymer ?
#
loop_
_entity_poly.entity_id
_entity_poly.type
_entity_poly.pdbx_seq_one_letter_code
_entity_poly.pdbx_strand_id
1 'polypeptide(L)'
;MTLSKFISSSIALSLLLRNVYAHPHEILSVGATNDPIDGTLWTHILFMFLAFGIIFPTGMVLGISKSRWHVPVQISGAVLVLIGFILGHAHEGREFSGDNVHRAFGSTVIFTLTCQIILGIYLKLHLEKGFNKRIRPIAVKFHQIIGIIVPFIGYIQMVFGVITAVGWCR
;
A
#
# COMPACT_ATOMS: atom_id res chain seq x y z
N MET A 1 5.28 -23.61 -35.60
CA MET A 1 5.66 -22.43 -34.79
C MET A 1 4.79 -22.27 -33.52
N THR A 2 4.45 -23.37 -32.85
CA THR A 2 3.46 -23.40 -31.74
C THR A 2 3.99 -24.11 -30.50
N LEU A 3 4.78 -25.17 -30.67
CA LEU A 3 5.33 -25.95 -29.56
C LEU A 3 6.42 -25.22 -28.75
N SER A 4 7.33 -24.50 -29.44
CA SER A 4 8.40 -23.71 -28.79
C SER A 4 7.86 -22.57 -27.91
N LYS A 5 6.77 -21.91 -28.34
CA LYS A 5 6.12 -20.86 -27.54
C LYS A 5 5.45 -21.42 -26.29
N PHE A 6 4.87 -22.62 -26.38
CA PHE A 6 4.24 -23.30 -25.26
C PHE A 6 5.27 -23.71 -24.20
N ILE A 7 6.39 -24.31 -24.64
CA ILE A 7 7.51 -24.71 -23.77
C ILE A 7 8.14 -23.48 -23.10
N SER A 8 8.34 -22.39 -23.83
CA SER A 8 8.88 -21.14 -23.26
C SER A 8 7.92 -20.51 -22.24
N SER A 9 6.60 -20.62 -22.46
CA SER A 9 5.58 -20.13 -21.53
C SER A 9 5.48 -20.98 -20.27
N SER A 10 5.65 -22.30 -20.37
CA SER A 10 5.67 -23.21 -19.22
C SER A 10 6.93 -23.09 -18.37
N ILE A 11 8.08 -22.78 -19.00
CA ILE A 11 9.33 -22.48 -18.28
C ILE A 11 9.24 -21.12 -17.58
N ALA A 12 8.66 -20.10 -18.23
CA ALA A 12 8.42 -18.81 -17.59
C ALA A 12 7.45 -18.95 -16.39
N LEU A 13 6.41 -19.78 -16.51
CA LEU A 13 5.47 -20.07 -15.43
C LEU A 13 6.09 -20.89 -14.29
N SER A 14 6.97 -21.85 -14.59
CA SER A 14 7.66 -22.64 -13.56
C SER A 14 8.78 -21.87 -12.85
N LEU A 15 9.38 -20.86 -13.52
CA LEU A 15 10.29 -19.90 -12.89
C LEU A 15 9.54 -18.93 -11.96
N LEU A 16 8.29 -18.56 -12.28
CA LEU A 16 7.41 -17.79 -11.41
C LEU A 16 6.91 -18.59 -10.19
N LEU A 17 6.92 -19.93 -10.25
CA LEU A 17 6.49 -20.83 -9.19
C LEU A 17 7.62 -21.31 -8.27
N ARG A 18 8.87 -20.87 -8.49
CA ARG A 18 9.97 -21.18 -7.57
C ARG A 18 9.80 -20.41 -6.26
N ASN A 19 9.29 -21.13 -5.27
CA ASN A 19 9.51 -20.94 -3.84
C ASN A 19 8.81 -19.72 -3.20
N VAL A 20 7.51 -19.85 -2.94
CA VAL A 20 6.95 -19.28 -1.70
C VAL A 20 7.15 -20.33 -0.60
N TYR A 21 8.41 -20.58 -0.24
CA TYR A 21 8.70 -21.28 1.00
C TYR A 21 8.55 -20.22 2.09
N ALA A 22 7.55 -20.37 2.96
CA ALA A 22 7.48 -19.53 4.15
C ALA A 22 8.72 -19.85 5.00
N HIS A 23 9.64 -18.89 5.11
CA HIS A 23 10.78 -19.04 6.00
C HIS A 23 10.27 -19.01 7.46
N PRO A 24 10.89 -19.76 8.39
CA PRO A 24 10.54 -19.64 9.80
C PRO A 24 10.83 -18.21 10.28
N HIS A 25 9.77 -17.50 10.68
CA HIS A 25 9.88 -16.28 11.48
C HIS A 25 10.08 -16.69 12.93
N GLU A 26 11.09 -16.12 13.59
CA GLU A 26 11.22 -16.25 15.04
C GLU A 26 10.02 -15.55 15.68
N ILE A 27 9.24 -16.29 16.49
CA ILE A 27 8.08 -15.72 17.18
C ILE A 27 8.61 -14.88 18.34
N LEU A 28 8.91 -13.62 18.04
CA LEU A 28 9.23 -12.63 19.05
C LEU A 28 7.95 -12.26 19.79
N SER A 29 7.98 -12.36 21.11
CA SER A 29 6.93 -11.82 21.97
C SER A 29 7.00 -10.30 22.07
N VAL A 30 8.20 -9.72 21.85
CA VAL A 30 8.49 -8.32 22.09
C VAL A 30 9.66 -7.83 21.21
N GLY A 31 9.56 -6.60 20.68
CA GLY A 31 10.70 -5.89 20.08
C GLY A 31 11.06 -6.31 18.65
N ALA A 32 12.36 -6.31 18.35
CA ALA A 32 12.93 -6.64 17.04
C ALA A 32 14.26 -7.39 17.20
N THR A 33 14.65 -8.20 16.21
CA THR A 33 15.96 -8.86 16.21
C THR A 33 17.10 -7.88 15.96
N ASN A 34 18.33 -8.31 16.25
CA ASN A 34 19.54 -7.52 15.99
C ASN A 34 20.01 -7.59 14.53
N ASP A 35 19.32 -8.35 13.68
CA ASP A 35 19.66 -8.47 12.26
C ASP A 35 19.57 -7.10 11.57
N PRO A 36 20.35 -6.89 10.49
CA PRO A 36 20.23 -5.69 9.71
C PRO A 36 18.87 -5.62 8.98
N ILE A 37 18.41 -4.40 8.72
CA ILE A 37 17.32 -4.16 7.76
C ILE A 37 17.87 -4.56 6.38
N ASP A 38 17.23 -5.55 5.75
CA ASP A 38 17.63 -6.06 4.45
C ASP A 38 17.19 -5.13 3.30
N GLY A 39 17.64 -5.44 2.08
CA GLY A 39 17.29 -4.64 0.90
C GLY A 39 15.79 -4.63 0.59
N THR A 40 15.09 -5.73 0.88
CA THR A 40 13.65 -5.86 0.69
C THR A 40 12.88 -4.89 1.59
N LEU A 41 13.21 -4.85 2.88
CA LEU A 41 12.61 -3.97 3.86
C LEU A 41 12.99 -2.50 3.62
N TRP A 42 14.23 -2.20 3.22
CA TRP A 42 14.60 -0.85 2.78
C TRP A 42 13.77 -0.39 1.57
N THR A 43 13.52 -1.29 0.61
CA THR A 43 12.70 -0.98 -0.57
C THR A 43 11.24 -0.75 -0.17
N HIS A 44 10.70 -1.56 0.76
CA HIS A 44 9.39 -1.30 1.39
C HIS A 44 9.33 0.12 1.98
N ILE A 45 10.29 0.49 2.83
CA ILE A 45 10.35 1.80 3.48
C ILE A 45 10.39 2.92 2.44
N LEU A 46 11.26 2.80 1.42
CA LEU A 46 11.39 3.79 0.36
C LEU A 46 10.08 3.98 -0.42
N PHE A 47 9.43 2.89 -0.82
CA PHE A 47 8.20 2.95 -1.61
C PHE A 47 7.03 3.51 -0.80
N MET A 48 6.91 3.10 0.47
CA MET A 48 5.88 3.63 1.36
C MET A 48 6.10 5.12 1.65
N PHE A 49 7.35 5.54 1.89
CA PHE A 49 7.68 6.95 2.07
C PHE A 49 7.37 7.77 0.82
N LEU A 50 7.77 7.31 -0.37
CA LEU A 50 7.50 8.02 -1.62
C LEU A 50 5.98 8.12 -1.88
N ALA A 51 5.24 7.05 -1.63
CA ALA A 51 3.80 7.03 -1.81
C ALA A 51 3.06 7.97 -0.83
N PHE A 52 3.25 7.79 0.48
CA PHE A 52 2.51 8.53 1.51
C PHE A 52 3.10 9.89 1.84
N GLY A 53 4.42 10.04 1.80
CA GLY A 53 5.12 11.30 2.09
C GLY A 53 5.07 12.32 0.96
N ILE A 54 4.99 11.87 -0.30
CA ILE A 54 5.13 12.75 -1.47
C ILE A 54 3.95 12.60 -2.44
N ILE A 55 3.70 11.40 -2.95
CA ILE A 55 2.78 11.21 -4.08
C ILE A 55 1.32 11.45 -3.69
N PHE A 56 0.79 10.81 -2.64
CA PHE A 56 -0.59 11.01 -2.22
C PHE A 56 -0.91 12.44 -1.78
N PRO A 57 -0.05 13.13 -0.99
CA PRO A 57 -0.24 14.55 -0.69
C PRO A 57 -0.26 15.41 -1.95
N THR A 58 0.65 15.17 -2.90
CA THR A 58 0.67 15.87 -4.18
C THR A 58 -0.62 15.60 -4.97
N GLY A 59 -1.03 14.34 -5.07
CA GLY A 59 -2.27 13.93 -5.70
C GLY A 59 -3.48 14.59 -5.05
N MET A 60 -3.55 14.69 -3.72
CA MET A 60 -4.61 15.38 -3.00
C MET A 60 -4.69 16.87 -3.39
N VAL A 61 -3.55 17.59 -3.38
CA VAL A 61 -3.50 19.01 -3.78
C VAL A 61 -3.94 19.19 -5.24
N LEU A 62 -3.53 18.28 -6.13
CA LEU A 62 -4.00 18.25 -7.53
C LEU A 62 -5.52 18.00 -7.62
N GLY A 63 -6.08 17.19 -6.72
CA GLY A 63 -7.52 16.95 -6.64
C GLY A 63 -8.29 18.20 -6.22
N ILE A 64 -7.80 18.92 -5.21
CA ILE A 64 -8.39 20.18 -4.72
C ILE A 64 -8.36 21.26 -5.81
N SER A 65 -7.24 21.37 -6.52
CA SER A 65 -7.07 22.30 -7.65
C SER A 65 -7.77 21.86 -8.94
N LYS A 66 -8.51 20.74 -8.92
CA LYS A 66 -9.22 20.16 -10.07
C LYS A 66 -8.31 19.86 -11.27
N SER A 67 -7.05 19.53 -11.02
CA SER A 67 -6.09 19.16 -12.06
C SER A 67 -6.37 17.76 -12.60
N ARG A 68 -6.27 17.59 -13.92
CA ARG A 68 -6.39 16.28 -14.59
C ARG A 68 -5.30 15.28 -14.16
N TRP A 69 -4.20 15.76 -13.59
CA TRP A 69 -3.09 14.96 -13.08
C TRP A 69 -3.38 14.28 -11.75
N HIS A 70 -4.46 14.66 -11.05
CA HIS A 70 -4.88 14.01 -9.81
C HIS A 70 -4.91 12.48 -9.96
N VAL A 71 -5.71 11.98 -10.92
CA VAL A 71 -5.92 10.53 -11.07
C VAL A 71 -4.64 9.78 -11.44
N PRO A 72 -3.84 10.18 -12.46
CA PRO A 72 -2.57 9.51 -12.76
C PRO A 72 -1.59 9.46 -11.57
N VAL A 73 -1.48 10.54 -10.80
CA VAL A 73 -0.59 10.61 -9.63
C VAL A 73 -1.11 9.71 -8.50
N GLN A 74 -2.41 9.64 -8.26
CA GLN A 74 -2.96 8.70 -7.27
C GLN A 74 -2.75 7.23 -7.67
N ILE A 75 -2.85 6.91 -8.96
CA ILE A 75 -2.59 5.55 -9.46
C ILE A 75 -1.13 5.16 -9.25
N SER A 76 -0.17 6.04 -9.56
CA SER A 76 1.24 5.72 -9.31
C SER A 76 1.55 5.50 -7.83
N GLY A 77 0.94 6.29 -6.94
CA GLY A 77 1.02 6.08 -5.50
C GLY A 77 0.44 4.74 -5.06
N ALA A 78 -0.75 4.38 -5.56
CA ALA A 78 -1.39 3.10 -5.25
C ALA A 78 -0.56 1.88 -5.71
N VAL A 79 0.09 1.96 -6.87
CA VAL A 79 1.00 0.91 -7.35
C VAL A 79 2.20 0.76 -6.42
N LEU A 80 2.82 1.87 -6.00
CA LEU A 80 3.95 1.83 -5.06
C LEU A 80 3.53 1.24 -3.70
N VAL A 81 2.35 1.59 -3.19
CA VAL A 81 1.83 0.99 -1.95
C VAL A 81 1.63 -0.51 -2.11
N LEU A 82 1.06 -0.96 -3.23
CA LEU A 82 0.85 -2.40 -3.46
C LEU A 82 2.18 -3.16 -3.44
N ILE A 83 3.19 -2.65 -4.16
CA ILE A 83 4.51 -3.29 -4.19
C ILE A 83 5.16 -3.23 -2.81
N GLY A 84 5.15 -2.06 -2.16
CA GLY A 84 5.68 -1.90 -0.82
C GLY A 84 5.01 -2.85 0.18
N PHE A 85 3.69 -3.01 0.11
CA PHE A 85 2.94 -3.88 1.02
C PHE A 85 3.40 -5.32 0.92
N ILE A 86 3.61 -5.82 -0.30
CA ILE A 86 4.13 -7.17 -0.55
C ILE A 86 5.55 -7.30 0.01
N LEU A 87 6.44 -6.33 -0.27
CA LEU A 87 7.82 -6.35 0.22
C LEU A 87 7.90 -6.34 1.75
N GLY A 88 7.01 -5.59 2.43
CA GLY A 88 6.94 -5.56 3.89
C GLY A 88 6.50 -6.88 4.53
N HIS A 89 5.95 -7.82 3.75
CA HIS A 89 5.60 -9.17 4.22
C HIS A 89 6.58 -10.24 3.72
N ALA A 90 7.49 -9.87 2.81
CA ALA A 90 8.41 -10.79 2.14
C ALA A 90 9.87 -10.52 2.51
N HIS A 91 10.14 -9.65 3.48
CA HIS A 91 11.50 -9.43 3.98
C HIS A 91 11.98 -10.64 4.79
N GLU A 92 13.29 -10.84 4.80
CA GLU A 92 13.95 -11.98 5.48
C GLU A 92 15.07 -11.50 6.43
N GLY A 93 15.29 -10.18 6.53
CA GLY A 93 16.25 -9.57 7.45
C GLY A 93 15.68 -9.41 8.87
N ARG A 94 15.81 -8.22 9.45
CA ARG A 94 15.27 -7.89 10.77
C ARG A 94 13.81 -8.32 10.94
N GLU A 95 13.57 -9.12 11.97
CA GLU A 95 12.25 -9.58 12.37
C GLU A 95 11.66 -8.69 13.47
N PHE A 96 10.33 -8.59 13.51
CA PHE A 96 9.59 -7.72 14.43
C PHE A 96 8.48 -8.51 15.13
N SER A 97 8.19 -8.16 16.39
CA SER A 97 7.08 -8.75 17.13
C SER A 97 5.76 -8.69 16.35
N GLY A 98 5.00 -9.79 16.36
CA GLY A 98 3.77 -9.91 15.57
C GLY A 98 2.63 -8.96 15.98
N ASP A 99 2.69 -8.43 17.19
CA ASP A 99 1.72 -7.50 17.79
C ASP A 99 2.15 -6.02 17.73
N ASN A 100 3.21 -5.71 16.97
CA ASN A 100 3.71 -4.34 16.88
C ASN A 100 2.67 -3.36 16.29
N VAL A 101 2.72 -2.11 16.76
CA VAL A 101 1.72 -1.08 16.42
C VAL A 101 1.68 -0.73 14.94
N HIS A 102 2.82 -0.77 14.24
CA HIS A 102 2.87 -0.53 12.79
C HIS A 102 2.09 -1.60 12.03
N ARG A 103 2.25 -2.88 12.37
CA ARG A 103 1.49 -3.97 11.77
C ARG A 103 0.01 -3.88 12.10
N ALA A 104 -0.33 -3.65 13.38
CA ALA A 104 -1.72 -3.52 13.81
C ALA A 104 -2.46 -2.37 13.10
N PHE A 105 -1.84 -1.19 13.07
CA PHE A 105 -2.40 0.01 12.43
C PHE A 105 -2.38 -0.05 10.90
N GLY A 106 -1.49 -0.84 10.30
CA GLY A 106 -1.41 -1.02 8.84
C GLY A 106 -2.73 -1.45 8.19
N SER A 107 -3.54 -2.23 8.90
CA SER A 107 -4.90 -2.59 8.46
C SER A 107 -5.80 -1.36 8.21
N THR A 108 -5.68 -0.34 9.06
CA THR A 108 -6.41 0.93 8.93
C THR A 108 -5.99 1.69 7.69
N VAL A 109 -4.69 1.68 7.37
CA VAL A 109 -4.13 2.32 6.17
C VAL A 109 -4.68 1.66 4.90
N ILE A 110 -4.61 0.32 4.83
CA ILE A 110 -5.09 -0.43 3.66
C ILE A 110 -6.60 -0.28 3.48
N PHE A 111 -7.37 -0.35 4.57
CA PHE A 111 -8.82 -0.16 4.53
C PHE A 111 -9.20 1.22 4.00
N THR A 112 -8.64 2.28 4.58
CA THR A 112 -8.98 3.66 4.20
C THR A 112 -8.56 3.99 2.76
N LEU A 113 -7.38 3.54 2.34
CA LEU A 113 -6.92 3.69 0.95
C LEU A 113 -7.82 2.93 -0.03
N THR A 114 -8.23 1.70 0.32
CA THR A 114 -9.14 0.90 -0.51
C THR A 114 -10.49 1.57 -0.68
N CYS A 115 -11.08 2.08 0.40
CA CYS A 115 -12.31 2.88 0.33
C CYS A 115 -12.15 4.09 -0.60
N GLN A 116 -11.03 4.81 -0.48
CA GLN A 116 -10.74 5.98 -1.31
C GLN A 116 -10.64 5.64 -2.81
N ILE A 117 -9.96 4.53 -3.14
CA ILE A 117 -9.83 4.04 -4.52
C ILE A 117 -11.19 3.62 -5.08
N ILE A 118 -11.98 2.84 -4.33
CA ILE A 118 -13.31 2.40 -4.76
C ILE A 118 -14.23 3.59 -5.04
N LEU A 119 -14.27 4.57 -4.13
CA LEU A 119 -15.03 5.81 -4.33
C LEU A 119 -14.52 6.59 -5.55
N GLY A 120 -13.20 6.68 -5.72
CA GLY A 120 -12.59 7.35 -6.87
C GLY A 120 -12.98 6.69 -8.20
N ILE A 121 -12.94 5.37 -8.27
CA ILE A 121 -13.40 4.59 -9.44
C ILE A 121 -14.87 4.85 -9.69
N TYR A 122 -15.73 4.73 -8.66
CA TYR A 122 -17.17 4.99 -8.77
C TYR A 122 -17.46 6.38 -9.35
N LEU A 123 -16.80 7.41 -8.85
CA LEU A 123 -16.95 8.79 -9.33
C LEU A 123 -16.43 8.96 -10.76
N LYS A 124 -15.35 8.26 -11.14
CA LYS A 124 -14.77 8.32 -12.48
C LYS A 124 -15.61 7.60 -13.55
N LEU A 125 -16.51 6.71 -13.15
CA LEU A 125 -17.48 6.06 -14.05
C LEU A 125 -18.64 6.99 -14.47
N HIS A 126 -18.75 8.19 -13.91
CA HIS A 126 -19.78 9.19 -14.26
C HIS A 126 -21.23 8.65 -14.22
N LEU A 127 -21.53 7.81 -13.23
CA LEU A 127 -22.87 7.26 -13.03
C LEU A 127 -23.82 8.34 -12.49
N GLU A 128 -24.54 9.04 -13.37
CA GLU A 128 -25.32 10.24 -13.03
C GLU A 128 -26.84 10.08 -13.14
N LYS A 129 -27.32 8.91 -13.58
CA LYS A 129 -28.74 8.64 -13.82
C LYS A 129 -29.36 7.72 -12.76
N GLY A 130 -30.69 7.76 -12.67
CA GLY A 130 -31.47 6.87 -11.78
C GLY A 130 -31.10 7.02 -10.31
N PHE A 131 -30.95 5.89 -9.62
CA PHE A 131 -30.58 5.85 -8.20
C PHE A 131 -29.23 6.52 -7.90
N ASN A 132 -28.28 6.46 -8.85
CA ASN A 132 -26.96 7.08 -8.68
C ASN A 132 -27.01 8.61 -8.55
N LYS A 133 -28.03 9.28 -9.10
CA LYS A 133 -28.23 10.72 -8.90
C LYS A 133 -28.35 11.10 -7.42
N ARG A 134 -28.88 10.20 -6.58
CA ARG A 134 -29.01 10.40 -5.13
C ARG A 134 -27.73 10.07 -4.36
N ILE A 135 -27.00 9.03 -4.78
CA ILE A 135 -25.78 8.55 -4.09
C ILE A 135 -24.55 9.40 -4.44
N ARG A 136 -24.38 9.78 -5.71
CA ARG A 136 -23.20 10.48 -6.18
C ARG A 136 -22.80 11.71 -5.34
N PRO A 137 -23.70 12.64 -4.94
CA PRO A 137 -23.30 13.76 -4.10
C PRO A 137 -22.78 13.32 -2.72
N ILE A 138 -23.29 12.21 -2.17
CA ILE A 138 -22.81 11.62 -0.91
C ILE A 138 -21.42 11.02 -1.13
N ALA A 139 -21.23 10.24 -2.20
CA ALA A 139 -19.94 9.66 -2.57
C ALA A 139 -18.85 10.71 -2.80
N VAL A 140 -19.17 11.85 -3.43
CA VAL A 140 -18.25 12.98 -3.58
C VAL A 140 -17.78 13.51 -2.23
N LYS A 141 -18.70 13.72 -1.28
CA LYS A 141 -18.36 14.21 0.07
C LYS A 141 -17.45 13.23 0.80
N PHE A 142 -17.78 11.94 0.79
CA PHE A 142 -16.94 10.91 1.43
C PHE A 142 -15.56 10.83 0.77
N HIS A 143 -15.48 10.84 -0.56
CA HIS A 143 -14.20 10.81 -1.28
C HIS A 143 -13.31 12.01 -0.95
N GLN A 144 -13.90 13.19 -0.75
CA GLN A 144 -13.17 14.39 -0.33
C GLN A 144 -12.66 14.27 1.11
N ILE A 145 -13.53 13.88 2.05
CA ILE A 145 -13.19 13.75 3.48
C ILE A 145 -12.10 12.69 3.68
N ILE A 146 -12.29 11.50 3.13
CA ILE A 146 -11.32 10.40 3.24
C ILE A 146 -10.02 10.81 2.54
N GLY A 147 -10.08 11.43 1.35
CA GLY A 147 -8.91 11.90 0.62
C GLY A 147 -8.03 12.88 1.40
N ILE A 148 -8.61 13.71 2.26
CA ILE A 148 -7.88 14.62 3.16
C ILE A 148 -7.27 13.86 4.34
N ILE A 149 -7.94 12.84 4.86
CA ILE A 149 -7.50 12.06 6.02
C ILE A 149 -6.37 11.08 5.68
N VAL A 150 -6.35 10.53 4.46
CA VAL A 150 -5.37 9.50 4.03
C VAL A 150 -3.91 9.92 4.29
N PRO A 151 -3.43 11.13 3.94
CA PRO A 151 -2.08 11.56 4.29
C PRO A 151 -1.77 11.52 5.79
N PHE A 152 -2.70 11.95 6.65
CA PHE A 152 -2.49 11.91 8.11
C PHE A 152 -2.37 10.48 8.64
N ILE A 153 -3.24 9.58 8.15
CA ILE A 153 -3.14 8.14 8.48
C ILE A 153 -1.78 7.58 8.00
N GLY A 154 -1.34 7.96 6.80
CA GLY A 154 -0.03 7.58 6.27
C GLY A 154 1.13 8.08 7.14
N TYR A 155 1.09 9.33 7.59
CA TYR A 155 2.13 9.90 8.46
C TYR A 155 2.18 9.20 9.82
N ILE A 156 1.04 8.89 10.42
CA ILE A 156 0.96 8.10 11.65
C ILE A 156 1.59 6.73 11.43
N GLN A 157 1.25 6.05 10.33
CA GLN A 157 1.82 4.73 10.00
C GLN A 157 3.34 4.79 9.79
N MET A 158 3.86 5.86 9.17
CA MET A 158 5.29 6.06 8.99
C MET A 158 6.00 6.24 10.35
N VAL A 159 5.43 7.02 11.26
CA VAL A 159 5.96 7.18 12.62
C VAL A 159 5.96 5.84 13.36
N PHE A 160 4.87 5.09 13.29
CA PHE A 160 4.81 3.74 13.84
C PHE A 160 5.86 2.81 13.22
N GLY A 161 6.13 2.93 11.92
CA GLY A 161 7.18 2.17 11.24
C GLY A 161 8.56 2.49 11.80
N VAL A 162 8.86 3.76 12.07
CA VAL A 162 10.12 4.17 12.71
C VAL A 162 10.21 3.60 14.13
N ILE A 163 9.15 3.70 14.93
CA ILE A 163 9.10 3.15 16.30
C ILE A 163 9.34 1.63 16.30
N THR A 164 8.72 0.91 15.37
CA THR A 164 8.95 -0.53 15.18
C THR A 164 10.39 -0.82 14.74
N ALA A 165 10.96 -0.04 13.81
CA ALA A 165 12.31 -0.23 13.30
C ALA A 165 13.40 -0.06 14.37
N VAL A 166 13.18 0.81 15.36
CA VAL A 166 14.10 1.01 16.50
C VAL A 166 13.85 0.06 17.68
N GLY A 167 12.83 -0.80 17.60
CA GLY A 167 12.54 -1.81 18.63
C GLY A 167 12.02 -1.23 19.95
N TRP A 168 11.42 -0.03 19.94
CA TRP A 168 10.92 0.63 21.15
C TRP A 168 9.58 0.10 21.64
N CYS A 169 8.81 -0.60 20.80
CA CYS A 169 7.65 -1.37 21.25
C CYS A 169 8.15 -2.60 22.01
N ARG A 170 8.26 -2.44 23.33
CA ARG A 170 8.32 -3.55 24.28
C ARG A 170 6.93 -4.05 24.64
#